data_AF-A0A7S0E0V3-F1
#
_entry.id   AF-A0A7S0E0V3-F1
#
_cell.length_a   1.000
_cell.length_b   1.000
_cell.length_c   1.000
_cell.angle_alpha   90.00
_cell.angle_beta   90.00
_cell.angle_gamma   90.00
#
_symmetry.space_group_name_H-M   'P 1'
#
loop_
_entity.id
_entity.type
_entity.pdbx_description
1 polymer ?
#
loop_
_entity_poly.entity_id
_entity_poly.type
_entity_poly.pdbx_seq_one_letter_code
_entity_poly.pdbx_strand_id
1 'polypeptide(L)'
;HAPSAFAHISSLRSFACRKCPPPPSRGSFVAKDKKELKSHMLSFHGLTFCDLCLEHRKVFVQEHELMDKNQLRVHERDGDLHGGAFKGHPLCEFCNERYYDDGGLWGHLRQDHFQCFLCDRLLSSLNSEFYRDYPELELHFRS
;
A
#
# COMPACT_ATOMS: atom_id res chain seq x y z
N HIS A 1 7.44 9.87 36.17
CA HIS A 1 6.55 9.02 35.35
C HIS A 1 6.97 8.88 33.87
N ALA A 2 8.23 9.17 33.48
CA ALA A 2 8.72 9.02 32.10
C ALA A 2 9.19 7.61 31.62
N PRO A 3 9.64 6.65 32.48
CA PRO A 3 10.27 5.41 31.99
C PRO A 3 9.29 4.44 31.30
N SER A 4 8.00 4.53 31.59
CA SER A 4 6.97 3.67 30.99
C SER A 4 6.69 4.01 29.51
N ALA A 5 6.74 5.29 29.13
CA ALA A 5 6.46 5.71 27.76
C ALA A 5 7.56 5.27 26.77
N PHE A 6 8.83 5.32 27.20
CA PHE A 6 9.96 4.94 26.36
C PHE A 6 10.00 3.44 26.06
N ALA A 7 9.68 2.61 27.06
CA ALA A 7 9.56 1.16 26.90
C ALA A 7 8.42 0.80 25.94
N HIS A 8 7.29 1.52 26.01
CA HIS A 8 6.16 1.32 25.12
C HIS A 8 6.50 1.66 23.66
N ILE A 9 7.11 2.81 23.40
CA ILE A 9 7.53 3.21 22.03
C ILE A 9 8.56 2.23 21.45
N SER A 10 9.51 1.76 22.28
CA SER A 10 10.49 0.76 21.87
C SER A 10 9.84 -0.56 21.46
N SER A 11 8.79 -0.98 22.16
CA SER A 11 8.01 -2.17 21.81
C SER A 11 7.26 -2.01 20.49
N LEU A 12 6.63 -0.85 20.25
CA LEU A 12 5.91 -0.56 19.00
C LEU A 12 6.84 -0.57 17.77
N ARG A 13 8.09 -0.14 17.93
CA ARG A 13 9.11 -0.17 16.88
C ARG A 13 9.69 -1.56 16.61
N SER A 14 9.55 -2.49 17.55
CA SER A 14 10.13 -3.83 17.41
C SER A 14 9.47 -4.60 16.27
N PHE A 15 10.25 -5.43 15.56
CA PHE A 15 9.70 -6.39 14.60
C PHE A 15 9.33 -7.71 15.28
N ALA A 16 8.78 -7.63 16.49
CA ALA A 16 8.30 -8.79 17.22
C ALA A 16 7.03 -9.36 16.58
N CYS A 17 6.93 -10.67 16.50
CA CYS A 17 5.70 -11.34 16.15
C CYS A 17 4.70 -11.24 17.30
N ARG A 18 3.52 -10.67 17.02
CA ARG A 18 2.40 -10.56 17.97
C ARG A 18 1.41 -11.74 17.95
N LYS A 19 1.68 -12.77 17.15
CA LYS A 19 0.84 -13.98 16.99
C LYS A 19 1.49 -15.27 17.49
N CYS A 20 2.81 -15.26 17.72
CA CYS A 20 3.51 -16.39 18.32
C CYS A 20 3.06 -16.57 19.77
N PRO A 21 2.86 -17.83 20.22
CA PRO A 21 2.55 -18.08 21.62
C PRO A 21 3.73 -17.65 22.51
N PRO A 22 3.47 -17.07 23.69
CA PRO A 22 4.51 -16.79 24.67
C PRO A 22 5.17 -18.09 25.18
N PRO A 23 6.45 -18.06 25.62
CA PRO A 23 7.27 -19.25 25.92
C PRO A 23 6.70 -20.18 27.02
N PRO A 24 7.04 -21.49 26.99
CA PRO A 24 8.44 -21.95 27.17
C PRO A 24 9.10 -22.72 26.00
N SER A 25 8.42 -23.00 24.89
CA SER A 25 8.96 -23.94 23.87
C SER A 25 9.27 -23.35 22.48
N ARG A 26 8.85 -22.13 22.16
CA ARG A 26 9.38 -21.32 21.05
C ARG A 26 9.41 -19.88 21.51
N GLY A 27 10.58 -19.26 21.47
CA GLY A 27 10.74 -17.86 21.90
C GLY A 27 9.81 -16.93 21.11
N SER A 28 9.51 -15.77 21.69
CA SER A 28 8.93 -14.65 20.95
C SER A 28 9.79 -14.39 19.72
N PHE A 29 9.26 -14.61 18.51
CA PHE A 29 10.00 -14.33 17.28
C PHE A 29 10.19 -12.82 17.16
N VAL A 30 11.43 -12.38 16.95
CA VAL A 30 11.76 -10.97 16.70
C VAL A 30 12.60 -10.93 15.44
N ALA A 31 12.07 -10.30 14.40
CA ALA A 31 12.76 -10.15 13.12
C ALA A 31 13.82 -9.04 13.20
N LYS A 32 14.81 -9.08 12.32
CA LYS A 32 15.78 -8.00 12.13
C LYS A 32 15.20 -6.81 11.36
N ASP A 33 14.22 -7.07 10.50
CA ASP A 33 13.58 -6.09 9.63
C ASP A 33 12.12 -6.48 9.29
N LYS A 34 11.40 -5.56 8.65
CA LYS A 34 10.02 -5.74 8.22
C LYS A 34 9.82 -6.88 7.21
N LYS A 35 10.82 -7.17 6.38
CA LYS A 35 10.74 -8.21 5.34
C LYS A 35 10.78 -9.60 5.97
N GLU A 36 11.68 -9.80 6.92
CA GLU A 36 11.76 -11.03 7.70
C GLU A 36 10.50 -11.24 8.54
N LEU A 37 9.96 -10.19 9.17
CA LEU A 37 8.69 -10.29 9.89
C LEU A 37 7.53 -10.69 8.97
N LYS A 38 7.39 -10.06 7.80
CA LYS A 38 6.36 -10.40 6.81
C LYS A 38 6.47 -11.86 6.36
N SER A 39 7.69 -12.33 6.06
CA SER A 39 7.95 -13.72 5.68
C SER A 39 7.55 -14.71 6.78
N HIS A 40 7.87 -14.38 8.03
CA HIS A 40 7.46 -15.18 9.19
C HIS A 40 5.94 -15.20 9.37
N MET A 41 5.26 -14.04 9.26
CA MET A 41 3.80 -13.96 9.35
C MET A 41 3.14 -14.87 8.31
N LEU A 42 3.63 -14.82 7.07
CA LEU A 42 3.06 -15.60 5.97
C LEU A 42 3.27 -17.10 6.20
N SER A 43 4.50 -17.50 6.56
CA SER A 43 4.88 -18.92 6.65
C SER A 43 4.31 -19.62 7.88
N PHE A 44 4.21 -18.92 9.02
CA PHE A 44 3.81 -19.52 10.31
C PHE A 44 2.37 -19.21 10.71
N HIS A 45 1.78 -18.13 10.19
CA HIS A 45 0.43 -17.70 10.58
C HIS A 45 -0.54 -17.58 9.41
N GLY A 46 -0.09 -17.72 8.16
CA GLY A 46 -0.94 -17.53 6.98
C GLY A 46 -1.46 -16.09 6.81
N LEU A 47 -0.82 -15.13 7.48
CA LEU A 47 -1.16 -13.72 7.48
C LEU A 47 -0.04 -12.90 6.84
N THR A 48 -0.36 -11.76 6.26
CA THR A 48 0.61 -10.85 5.65
C THR A 48 0.23 -9.40 5.90
N PHE A 49 1.20 -8.52 5.70
CA PHE A 49 0.97 -7.08 5.56
C PHE A 49 0.70 -6.73 4.10
N CYS A 50 -0.04 -5.66 3.84
CA CYS A 50 -0.06 -5.02 2.52
C CYS A 50 1.28 -4.31 2.28
N ASP A 51 1.90 -4.56 1.13
CA ASP A 51 3.20 -3.98 0.78
C ASP A 51 3.15 -2.46 0.67
N LEU A 52 2.13 -1.92 0.00
CA LEU A 52 1.96 -0.48 -0.15
C LEU A 52 1.83 0.21 1.22
N CYS A 53 1.02 -0.34 2.12
CA CYS A 53 0.91 0.21 3.47
C CYS A 53 2.22 0.08 4.25
N LEU A 54 2.86 -1.09 4.22
CA LEU A 54 4.09 -1.35 4.97
C LEU A 54 5.26 -0.45 4.53
N GLU A 55 5.29 -0.03 3.26
CA GLU A 55 6.29 0.90 2.74
C GLU A 55 5.96 2.37 3.00
N HIS A 56 4.68 2.78 2.90
CA HIS A 56 4.33 4.21 2.82
C HIS A 56 3.56 4.74 4.05
N ARG A 57 2.86 3.89 4.81
CA ARG A 57 2.07 4.31 5.97
C ARG A 57 2.99 4.56 7.16
N LYS A 58 3.02 5.80 7.66
CA LYS A 58 3.86 6.25 8.78
C LYS A 58 3.29 5.86 10.15
N VAL A 59 3.03 4.57 10.35
CA VAL A 59 2.65 4.00 11.64
C VAL A 59 3.69 2.96 12.07
N PHE A 60 3.71 2.59 13.34
CA PHE A 60 4.62 1.55 13.79
C PHE A 60 4.28 0.20 13.14
N VAL A 61 5.26 -0.68 12.98
CA VAL A 61 5.02 -2.01 12.37
C VAL A 61 4.01 -2.82 13.19
N GLN A 62 4.02 -2.64 14.51
CA GLN A 62 3.03 -3.25 15.40
C GLN A 62 1.60 -2.73 15.20
N GLU A 63 1.40 -1.59 14.55
CA GLU A 63 0.09 -0.99 14.25
C GLU A 63 -0.41 -1.31 12.84
N HIS A 64 0.43 -1.91 11.99
CA HIS A 64 -0.01 -2.38 10.69
C HIS A 64 -0.96 -3.56 10.84
N GLU A 65 -2.03 -3.58 10.05
CA GLU A 65 -2.99 -4.67 10.02
C GLU A 65 -2.37 -5.92 9.39
N LEU A 66 -2.77 -7.09 9.93
CA LEU A 66 -2.41 -8.40 9.38
C LEU A 66 -3.64 -8.98 8.73
N MET A 67 -3.49 -9.40 7.48
CA MET A 67 -4.57 -9.88 6.63
C MET A 67 -4.25 -11.28 6.12
N ASP A 68 -5.26 -12.12 5.99
CA ASP A 68 -5.15 -13.28 5.12
C ASP A 68 -5.16 -12.86 3.63
N LYS A 69 -5.01 -13.84 2.72
CA LYS A 69 -4.95 -13.58 1.28
C LYS A 69 -6.24 -12.93 0.72
N ASN A 70 -7.41 -13.30 1.23
CA ASN A 70 -8.68 -12.76 0.77
C ASN A 70 -8.89 -11.34 1.30
N GLN A 71 -8.58 -11.12 2.58
CA GLN A 71 -8.62 -9.82 3.23
C GLN A 71 -7.67 -8.85 2.52
N LEU A 72 -6.45 -9.26 2.18
CA LEU A 72 -5.50 -8.41 1.45
C LEU A 72 -6.06 -7.99 0.08
N ARG A 73 -6.65 -8.92 -0.68
CA ARG A 73 -7.23 -8.62 -1.99
C ARG A 73 -8.38 -7.61 -1.89
N VAL A 74 -9.21 -7.73 -0.85
CA VAL A 74 -10.29 -6.77 -0.57
C VAL A 74 -9.70 -5.43 -0.16
N HIS A 75 -8.74 -5.40 0.76
CA HIS A 75 -8.04 -4.18 1.18
C HIS A 75 -7.45 -3.42 -0.01
N GLU A 76 -6.77 -4.12 -0.92
CA GLU A 76 -6.11 -3.50 -2.06
C GLU A 76 -7.10 -2.94 -3.10
N ARG A 77 -8.27 -3.56 -3.27
CA ARG A 77 -9.22 -3.20 -4.34
C ARG A 77 -10.40 -2.38 -3.87
N ASP A 78 -11.00 -2.79 -2.76
CA ASP A 78 -12.29 -2.30 -2.29
C ASP A 78 -12.13 -1.45 -1.03
N GLY A 79 -10.98 -1.54 -0.35
CA GLY A 79 -10.70 -0.82 0.89
C GLY A 79 -11.63 -1.21 2.03
N ASP A 80 -12.16 -0.21 2.73
CA ASP A 80 -13.09 -0.38 3.85
C ASP A 80 -14.49 -0.73 3.34
N LEU A 81 -14.82 -2.02 3.30
CA LEU A 81 -16.13 -2.53 2.84
C LEU A 81 -17.35 -1.95 3.59
N HIS A 82 -17.17 -1.39 4.78
CA HIS A 82 -18.23 -0.88 5.64
C HIS A 82 -18.37 0.65 5.64
N GLY A 83 -18.03 1.31 4.52
CA GLY A 83 -18.25 2.75 4.34
C GLY A 83 -17.19 3.63 4.99
N GLY A 84 -15.98 3.09 5.18
CA GLY A 84 -14.83 3.90 5.56
C GLY A 84 -14.36 4.81 4.43
N ALA A 85 -13.44 5.73 4.75
CA ALA A 85 -12.90 6.67 3.78
C ALA A 85 -11.87 6.02 2.83
N PHE A 86 -11.28 4.88 3.22
CA PHE A 86 -10.30 4.18 2.39
C PHE A 86 -11.02 3.31 1.35
N LYS A 87 -10.78 3.58 0.07
CA LYS A 87 -11.42 2.90 -1.07
C LYS A 87 -10.52 1.84 -1.73
N GLY A 88 -9.42 1.49 -1.09
CA GLY A 88 -8.38 0.64 -1.65
C GLY A 88 -7.25 1.44 -2.29
N HIS A 89 -6.27 0.72 -2.82
CA HIS A 89 -5.10 1.29 -3.48
C HIS A 89 -5.41 1.54 -4.96
N PRO A 90 -5.29 2.79 -5.46
CA PRO A 90 -5.64 3.12 -6.84
C PRO A 90 -4.79 2.34 -7.85
N LEU A 91 -5.42 1.95 -8.96
CA LEU A 91 -4.85 1.11 -10.00
C LEU A 91 -4.52 1.96 -11.23
N CYS A 92 -3.31 1.83 -11.76
CA CYS A 92 -3.03 2.26 -13.12
C CYS A 92 -3.60 1.21 -14.09
N GLU A 93 -4.58 1.59 -14.90
CA GLU A 93 -5.24 0.68 -15.85
C GLU A 93 -4.33 0.28 -17.02
N PHE A 94 -3.31 1.08 -17.33
CA PHE A 94 -2.35 0.79 -18.40
C PHE A 94 -1.34 -0.27 -17.96
N CYS A 95 -0.79 -0.14 -16.75
CA CYS A 95 0.27 -0.98 -16.19
C CYS A 95 -0.28 -2.15 -15.35
N ASN A 96 -1.54 -2.09 -14.93
CA ASN A 96 -2.16 -3.01 -13.98
C ASN A 96 -1.40 -3.08 -12.64
N GLU A 97 -0.87 -1.93 -12.20
CA GLU A 97 -0.12 -1.77 -10.95
C GLU A 97 -0.85 -0.85 -9.98
N ARG A 98 -0.80 -1.17 -8.68
CA ARG A 98 -1.44 -0.38 -7.62
C ARG A 98 -0.46 0.57 -6.95
N TYR A 99 -0.95 1.75 -6.60
CA TYR A 99 -0.21 2.79 -5.90
C TYR A 99 -0.77 3.02 -4.51
N TYR A 100 0.04 3.55 -3.60
CA TYR A 100 -0.38 3.75 -2.21
C TYR A 100 -1.59 4.69 -2.10
N ASP A 101 -1.56 5.80 -2.83
CA ASP A 101 -2.60 6.82 -2.88
C ASP A 101 -2.73 7.43 -4.28
N ASP A 102 -3.75 8.28 -4.47
CA ASP A 102 -4.00 8.94 -5.75
C ASP A 102 -2.81 9.81 -6.17
N GLY A 103 -2.13 10.46 -5.22
CA GLY A 103 -0.95 11.28 -5.51
C GLY A 103 0.17 10.49 -6.17
N GLY A 104 0.44 9.28 -5.68
CA GLY A 104 1.38 8.33 -6.26
C GLY A 104 0.97 7.89 -7.66
N LEU A 105 -0.30 7.52 -7.86
CA LEU A 105 -0.82 7.18 -9.19
C LEU A 105 -0.69 8.36 -10.16
N TRP A 106 -1.11 9.56 -9.77
CA TRP A 106 -1.00 10.76 -10.59
C TRP A 106 0.46 11.11 -10.93
N GLY A 107 1.39 10.86 -10.00
CA GLY A 107 2.83 10.98 -10.26
C GLY A 107 3.30 10.03 -11.35
N HIS A 108 2.92 8.76 -11.26
CA HIS A 108 3.20 7.74 -12.27
C HIS A 108 2.60 8.09 -13.63
N LEU A 109 1.31 8.42 -13.69
CA LEU A 109 0.62 8.75 -14.95
C LEU A 109 1.30 9.90 -15.71
N ARG A 110 1.78 10.93 -15.00
CA ARG A 110 2.50 12.05 -15.63
C ARG A 110 3.93 11.72 -16.07
N GLN A 111 4.55 10.71 -15.49
CA GLN A 111 5.93 10.33 -15.79
C GLN A 111 6.01 9.25 -16.87
N ASP A 112 5.09 8.30 -16.83
CA ASP A 112 5.15 7.06 -17.61
C ASP A 112 4.08 6.97 -18.72
N HIS A 113 3.08 7.86 -18.72
CA HIS A 113 2.02 7.89 -19.73
C HIS A 113 1.92 9.24 -20.46
N PHE A 114 1.33 9.19 -21.65
CA PHE A 114 1.19 10.35 -22.51
C PHE A 114 -0.09 11.10 -22.14
N GLN A 115 -0.01 12.43 -22.13
CA GLN A 115 -1.16 13.29 -21.85
C GLN A 115 -1.40 14.26 -23.01
N CYS A 116 -2.66 14.43 -23.39
CA CYS A 116 -3.02 15.46 -24.37
C CYS A 116 -2.92 16.86 -23.74
N PHE A 117 -1.94 17.66 -24.18
CA PHE A 117 -1.71 19.02 -23.68
C PHE A 117 -2.83 20.02 -24.02
N LEU A 118 -3.65 19.73 -25.04
CA LEU A 118 -4.81 20.54 -25.41
C LEU A 118 -5.96 20.27 -24.43
N CYS A 119 -6.29 19.00 -24.19
CA CYS A 119 -7.34 18.60 -23.27
C CYS A 119 -7.01 19.02 -21.82
N ASP A 120 -5.76 18.87 -21.41
CA ASP A 120 -5.29 19.31 -20.09
C ASP A 120 -5.59 20.80 -19.82
N ARG A 121 -5.36 21.66 -20.81
CA ARG A 121 -5.63 23.11 -20.68
C ARG A 121 -7.11 23.45 -20.75
N LEU A 122 -7.92 22.66 -21.45
CA LEU A 122 -9.32 22.98 -21.75
C LEU A 122 -10.31 22.41 -20.72
N LEU A 123 -10.06 21.23 -20.15
CA LEU A 123 -11.07 20.50 -19.37
C LEU A 123 -10.93 20.63 -17.84
N SER A 124 -10.00 21.47 -17.36
CA SER A 124 -9.53 21.45 -15.97
C SER A 124 -8.92 20.08 -15.60
N SER A 125 -7.93 20.06 -14.71
CA SER A 125 -7.14 18.87 -14.35
C SER A 125 -7.93 17.66 -13.81
N LEU A 126 -9.26 17.76 -13.68
CA LEU A 126 -10.15 16.70 -13.24
C LEU A 126 -10.51 15.68 -14.34
N ASN A 127 -10.30 16.02 -15.62
CA ASN A 127 -10.61 15.15 -16.77
C ASN A 127 -9.42 14.99 -17.72
N SER A 128 -8.19 15.08 -17.22
CA SER A 128 -7.00 14.83 -18.03
C SER A 128 -6.93 13.35 -18.41
N GLU A 129 -7.23 13.05 -19.67
CA GLU A 129 -7.06 11.71 -20.23
C GLU A 129 -5.57 11.42 -20.44
N PHE A 130 -5.13 10.27 -19.93
CA PHE A 130 -3.84 9.68 -20.23
C PHE A 130 -3.98 8.60 -21.29
N TYR A 131 -2.91 8.38 -22.03
CA TYR A 131 -2.81 7.42 -23.12
C TYR A 131 -1.61 6.51 -22.84
N ARG A 132 -1.75 5.22 -23.16
CA ARG A 132 -0.69 4.23 -22.88
C ARG A 132 0.61 4.62 -23.56
N ASP A 133 0.53 5.02 -24.82
CA ASP A 133 1.64 5.32 -25.69
C ASP A 133 1.33 6.43 -26.69
N TYR A 134 2.35 6.83 -27.46
CA TYR A 134 2.22 7.87 -28.49
C TYR A 134 1.22 7.50 -29.60
N PRO A 135 1.18 6.27 -30.14
CA PRO A 135 0.15 5.87 -31.11
C PRO A 135 -1.29 6.10 -30.64
N GLU A 136 -1.62 5.76 -29.39
CA GLU A 136 -2.95 6.02 -28.83
C GLU A 136 -3.24 7.53 -28.75
N LEU A 137 -2.27 8.33 -28.34
CA LEU A 137 -2.39 9.80 -28.31
C LEU A 137 -2.53 10.39 -29.73
N GLU A 138 -1.81 9.85 -30.72
CA GLU A 138 -1.91 10.29 -32.11
C GLU A 138 -3.29 9.99 -32.69
N LEU A 139 -3.87 8.84 -32.35
CA LEU A 139 -5.24 8.50 -32.73
C LEU A 139 -6.24 9.53 -32.17
N HIS A 140 -6.06 9.94 -30.91
CA HIS A 140 -6.87 11.00 -30.31
C HIS A 140 -6.78 12.34 -31.07
N PHE A 141 -5.61 12.72 -31.59
CA PHE A 141 -5.49 13.94 -32.40
C PHE A 141 -6.11 13.84 -33.80
N ARG A 142 -6.34 12.61 -34.28
CA ARG A 142 -6.88 12.34 -35.62
C ARG A 142 -8.39 12.11 -35.63
N SER A 143 -9.02 11.95 -34.46
CA SER A 143 -10.48 11.86 -34.27
C SER A 143 -11.11 13.25 -34.14
#